data_AF-A0A225DFB8-F1
#
_entry.id   AF-A0A225DFB8-F1
#
_cell.length_a   1.000
_cell.length_b   1.000
_cell.length_c   1.000
_cell.angle_alpha   90.00
_cell.angle_beta   90.00
_cell.angle_gamma   90.00
#
_symmetry.space_group_name_H-M   'P 1'
#
loop_
_entity.id
_entity.type
_entity.pdbx_description
1 polymer ?
#
loop_
_entity_poly.entity_id
_entity_poly.type
_entity_poly.pdbx_seq_one_letter_code
_entity_poly.pdbx_strand_id
1 'polypeptide(L)'
;MDQADQDRRVHVLTLVDPDGTVHHDRWLTDAALNKTYADERVGMLDYWEIGGRDMRHFRWITDLELTAGTVSDITRGGRARWRIENETFNTLKNRDYAFEHNFGHGQNHLATVFALLMMLAFLVDQAQQVGDSLFQALWAKMGSKRRLWKKVLSLFECFHFPSFRQLYETLLNFQKMPLPNTS
;
A
#
# COMPACT_ATOMS: atom_id res chain seq x y z
N MET A 1 -15.59 -21.61 -12.02
CA MET A 1 -14.30 -22.33 -11.99
C MET A 1 -14.52 -23.83 -11.96
N ASP A 2 -15.12 -24.40 -10.90
CA ASP A 2 -15.23 -25.87 -10.74
C ASP A 2 -15.97 -26.59 -11.87
N GLN A 3 -17.08 -26.04 -12.38
CA GLN A 3 -17.77 -26.60 -13.55
C GLN A 3 -16.93 -26.49 -14.83
N ALA A 4 -16.21 -25.37 -15.02
CA ALA A 4 -15.34 -25.16 -16.18
C ALA A 4 -14.10 -26.06 -16.15
N ASP A 5 -13.66 -26.45 -14.95
CA ASP A 5 -12.58 -27.41 -14.71
C ASP A 5 -12.98 -28.80 -15.21
N GLN A 6 -14.23 -29.21 -14.93
CA GLN A 6 -14.82 -30.44 -15.48
C GLN A 6 -14.93 -30.40 -17.00
N ASP A 7 -15.25 -29.23 -17.56
CA ASP A 7 -15.33 -28.99 -19.00
C ASP A 7 -13.96 -28.84 -19.68
N ARG A 8 -12.84 -28.92 -18.94
CA ARG A 8 -11.46 -28.69 -19.43
C ARG A 8 -11.22 -27.33 -20.08
N ARG A 9 -11.95 -26.30 -19.65
CA ARG A 9 -11.81 -24.91 -20.13
C ARG A 9 -10.89 -24.05 -19.26
N VAL A 10 -10.33 -24.63 -18.21
CA VAL A 10 -9.42 -23.96 -17.28
C VAL A 10 -7.99 -24.21 -17.71
N HIS A 11 -7.23 -23.13 -17.84
CA HIS A 11 -5.79 -23.16 -18.06
C HIS A 11 -5.06 -22.99 -16.73
N VAL A 12 -3.85 -23.54 -16.66
CA VAL A 12 -3.04 -23.55 -15.44
C VAL A 12 -1.60 -23.19 -15.79
N LEU A 13 -0.99 -22.35 -14.96
CA LEU A 13 0.44 -22.03 -14.99
C LEU A 13 0.96 -22.16 -13.57
N THR A 14 2.12 -22.79 -13.41
CA THR A 14 2.80 -22.88 -12.11
C THR A 14 4.25 -22.50 -12.26
N LEU A 15 4.68 -21.51 -11.47
CA LEU A 15 6.04 -21.01 -11.42
C LEU A 15 6.58 -21.20 -10.00
N VAL A 16 7.89 -21.40 -9.90
CA VAL A 16 8.58 -21.55 -8.61
C VAL A 16 9.76 -20.59 -8.59
N ASP A 17 9.78 -19.71 -7.61
CA ASP A 17 10.86 -18.76 -7.39
C ASP A 17 12.10 -19.47 -6.81
N PRO A 18 13.30 -18.87 -6.92
CA PRO A 18 14.54 -19.45 -6.39
C PRO A 18 14.52 -19.71 -4.87
N ASP A 19 13.68 -19.00 -4.12
CA ASP A 19 13.50 -19.18 -2.68
C ASP A 19 12.50 -20.29 -2.31
N GLY A 20 11.92 -20.97 -3.31
CA GLY A 20 10.94 -22.04 -3.16
C GLY A 20 9.50 -21.56 -3.08
N THR A 21 9.22 -20.27 -3.22
CA THR A 21 7.84 -19.77 -3.31
C THR A 21 7.18 -20.25 -4.60
N VAL A 22 5.99 -20.85 -4.47
CA VAL A 22 5.20 -21.36 -5.60
C VAL A 22 4.10 -20.37 -5.94
N HIS A 23 4.02 -20.05 -7.22
CA HIS A 23 2.98 -19.24 -7.84
C HIS A 23 2.12 -20.15 -8.70
N HIS A 24 0.84 -20.29 -8.37
CA HIS A 24 -0.09 -21.14 -9.09
C HIS A 24 -1.25 -20.29 -9.61
N ASP A 25 -1.32 -20.12 -10.93
CA ASP A 25 -2.37 -19.39 -11.62
C ASP A 25 -3.31 -20.37 -12.31
N ARG A 26 -4.62 -20.17 -12.14
CA ARG A 26 -5.68 -20.86 -12.89
C ARG A 26 -6.58 -19.83 -13.53
N TRP A 27 -6.86 -19.95 -14.82
CA TRP A 27 -7.71 -18.97 -15.48
C TRP A 27 -8.62 -19.56 -16.53
N LEU A 28 -9.66 -18.80 -16.86
CA LEU A 28 -10.57 -19.05 -17.95
C LEU A 28 -10.92 -17.70 -18.60
N THR A 29 -11.04 -17.66 -19.92
CA THR A 29 -11.24 -16.41 -20.69
C THR A 29 -12.71 -16.06 -20.94
N ASP A 30 -13.59 -17.04 -20.75
CA ASP A 30 -14.99 -16.98 -21.19
C ASP A 30 -15.92 -17.47 -20.05
N ALA A 31 -16.01 -16.70 -18.97
CA ALA A 31 -16.94 -16.92 -17.88
C ALA A 31 -18.14 -16.00 -18.02
N ALA A 32 -19.33 -16.51 -17.74
CA ALA A 32 -20.47 -15.65 -17.42
C ALA A 32 -20.14 -14.81 -16.17
N LEU A 33 -20.39 -13.51 -16.23
CA LEU A 33 -20.11 -12.59 -15.12
C LEU A 33 -20.87 -13.01 -13.84
N ASN A 34 -22.17 -13.29 -13.97
CA ASN A 34 -22.99 -13.86 -12.91
C ASN A 34 -24.31 -14.42 -13.47
N LYS A 35 -25.19 -14.92 -12.59
CA LYS A 35 -26.48 -15.52 -12.98
C LYS A 35 -27.43 -14.53 -13.67
N THR A 36 -27.38 -13.25 -13.30
CA THR A 36 -28.23 -12.19 -13.85
C THR A 36 -27.72 -11.72 -15.21
N TYR A 37 -26.40 -11.67 -15.38
CA TYR A 37 -25.72 -11.22 -16.60
C TYR A 37 -24.92 -12.37 -17.19
N ALA A 38 -25.61 -13.42 -17.62
CA ALA A 38 -24.97 -14.64 -18.12
C ALA A 38 -24.33 -14.46 -19.50
N ASP A 39 -24.85 -13.52 -20.28
CA ASP A 39 -24.37 -13.17 -21.62
C ASP A 39 -23.10 -12.31 -21.56
N GLU A 40 -22.84 -11.64 -20.43
CA GLU A 40 -21.62 -10.87 -20.23
C GLU A 40 -20.45 -11.82 -19.97
N ARG A 41 -19.50 -11.87 -20.91
CA ARG A 41 -18.35 -12.78 -20.88
C ARG A 41 -17.10 -12.08 -20.37
N VAL A 42 -16.48 -12.66 -19.36
CA VAL A 42 -15.32 -12.09 -18.66
C VAL A 42 -14.23 -13.13 -18.46
N GLY A 43 -13.00 -12.65 -18.33
CA GLY A 43 -11.88 -13.43 -17.84
C GLY A 43 -11.97 -13.61 -16.32
N MET A 44 -11.66 -14.80 -15.83
CA MET A 44 -11.53 -15.10 -14.41
C MET A 44 -10.15 -15.71 -14.14
N LEU A 45 -9.45 -15.16 -13.15
CA LEU A 45 -8.11 -15.58 -12.74
C LEU A 45 -8.10 -15.87 -11.23
N ASP A 46 -7.77 -17.11 -10.87
CA ASP A 46 -7.49 -17.55 -9.51
C ASP A 46 -5.99 -17.73 -9.33
N TYR A 47 -5.44 -17.19 -8.25
CA TYR A 47 -4.00 -17.19 -7.98
C TYR A 47 -3.70 -17.60 -6.55
N TRP A 48 -2.75 -18.52 -6.39
CA TRP A 48 -2.19 -18.92 -5.10
C TRP A 48 -0.70 -18.58 -5.05
N GLU A 49 -0.30 -17.97 -3.94
CA GLU A 49 1.10 -17.82 -3.53
C GLU A 49 1.34 -18.71 -2.32
N ILE A 50 2.25 -19.67 -2.45
CA ILE A 50 2.53 -20.68 -1.44
C ILE A 50 4.01 -20.59 -1.09
N GLY A 51 4.33 -20.10 0.11
CA GLY A 51 5.72 -19.94 0.55
C GLY A 51 5.86 -20.07 2.07
N GLY A 52 6.84 -20.86 2.52
CA GLY A 52 7.09 -21.08 3.95
C GLY A 52 5.90 -21.73 4.66
N ARG A 53 5.24 -20.99 5.57
CA ARG A 53 4.07 -21.45 6.36
C ARG A 53 2.74 -20.85 5.90
N ASP A 54 2.75 -19.86 5.02
CA ASP A 54 1.55 -19.10 4.66
C ASP A 54 1.15 -19.36 3.20
N MET A 55 -0.16 -19.49 2.99
CA MET A 55 -0.77 -19.55 1.66
C MET A 55 -1.68 -18.35 1.49
N ARG A 56 -1.50 -17.62 0.39
CA ARG A 56 -2.40 -16.51 0.01
C ARG A 56 -3.15 -16.90 -1.26
N HIS A 57 -4.43 -16.59 -1.28
CA HIS A 57 -5.31 -16.89 -2.41
C HIS A 57 -6.04 -15.63 -2.84
N PHE A 58 -6.02 -15.35 -4.14
CA PHE A 58 -6.64 -14.20 -4.75
C PHE A 58 -7.47 -14.62 -5.97
N ARG A 59 -8.51 -13.84 -6.25
CA ARG A 59 -9.40 -14.05 -7.39
C ARG A 59 -9.71 -12.71 -8.04
N TRP A 60 -9.61 -12.67 -9.35
CA TRP A 60 -9.90 -11.49 -10.15
C TRP A 60 -10.85 -11.82 -11.29
N ILE A 61 -11.69 -10.84 -11.62
CA ILE A 61 -12.49 -10.79 -12.84
C ILE A 61 -11.90 -9.64 -13.66
N THR A 62 -11.67 -9.87 -14.94
CA THR A 62 -11.01 -8.88 -15.81
C THR A 62 -11.46 -9.02 -17.27
N ASP A 63 -11.42 -7.91 -17.98
CA ASP A 63 -11.53 -7.78 -19.43
C ASP A 63 -10.17 -7.87 -20.15
N LEU A 64 -9.07 -7.93 -19.39
CA LEU A 64 -7.72 -8.13 -19.93
C LEU A 64 -7.56 -9.54 -20.49
N GLU A 65 -6.78 -9.65 -21.56
CA GLU A 65 -6.50 -10.93 -22.19
C GLU A 65 -5.74 -11.87 -21.24
N LEU A 66 -6.29 -13.06 -20.99
CA LEU A 66 -5.68 -14.07 -20.12
C LEU A 66 -5.04 -15.18 -20.96
N THR A 67 -3.72 -15.17 -21.03
CA THR A 67 -2.88 -16.20 -21.66
C THR A 67 -1.74 -16.57 -20.74
N ALA A 68 -1.03 -17.66 -21.02
CA ALA A 68 0.17 -18.03 -20.27
C ALA A 68 1.24 -16.91 -20.26
N GLY A 69 1.25 -16.01 -21.26
CA GLY A 69 2.17 -14.88 -21.34
C GLY A 69 1.72 -13.63 -20.59
N THR A 70 0.44 -13.51 -20.21
CA THR A 70 -0.11 -12.28 -19.59
C THR A 70 -0.53 -12.48 -18.13
N VAL A 71 -0.86 -13.71 -17.71
CA VAL A 71 -1.42 -13.97 -16.37
C VAL A 71 -0.49 -13.53 -15.24
N SER A 72 0.82 -13.74 -15.36
CA SER A 72 1.77 -13.34 -14.31
C SER A 72 1.83 -11.82 -14.12
N ASP A 73 1.74 -11.05 -15.21
CA ASP A 73 1.71 -9.59 -15.16
C ASP A 73 0.40 -9.07 -14.56
N ILE A 74 -0.73 -9.70 -14.91
CA ILE A 74 -2.05 -9.38 -14.35
C ILE A 74 -2.09 -9.69 -12.85
N THR A 75 -1.59 -10.86 -12.43
CA THR A 75 -1.44 -11.23 -11.02
C THR A 75 -0.59 -10.20 -10.27
N ARG A 76 0.54 -9.77 -10.84
CA ARG A 76 1.39 -8.71 -10.26
C ARG A 76 0.62 -7.39 -10.11
N GLY A 77 -0.16 -6.99 -11.12
CA GLY A 77 -1.02 -5.81 -11.06
C GLY A 77 -2.11 -5.92 -9.98
N GLY A 78 -2.79 -7.07 -9.91
CA GLY A 78 -3.80 -7.35 -8.90
C GLY A 78 -3.23 -7.31 -7.47
N ARG A 79 -2.00 -7.78 -7.29
CA ARG A 79 -1.26 -7.70 -6.02
C ARG A 79 -0.84 -6.29 -5.67
N ALA A 80 -0.40 -5.50 -6.65
CA ALA A 80 -0.12 -4.09 -6.44
C ALA A 80 -1.36 -3.33 -5.98
N ARG A 81 -2.54 -3.59 -6.58
CA ARG A 81 -3.82 -3.03 -6.15
C ARG A 81 -4.13 -3.37 -4.69
N TRP A 82 -4.03 -4.65 -4.31
CA TRP A 82 -4.26 -5.09 -2.93
C TRP A 82 -3.30 -4.40 -1.95
N ARG A 83 -2.04 -4.23 -2.35
CA ARG A 83 -1.05 -3.51 -1.53
C ARG A 83 -1.42 -2.04 -1.34
N ILE A 84 -1.86 -1.36 -2.41
CA ILE A 84 -2.34 0.03 -2.33
C ILE A 84 -3.53 0.13 -1.35
N GLU A 85 -4.47 -0.82 -1.39
CA GLU A 85 -5.61 -0.83 -0.48
C GLU A 85 -5.18 -1.05 0.98
N ASN A 86 -4.31 -2.02 1.24
CA ASN A 86 -3.91 -2.38 2.59
C ASN A 86 -2.88 -1.44 3.23
N GLU A 87 -2.05 -0.79 2.43
CA GLU A 87 -1.04 0.14 2.92
C GLU A 87 -1.53 1.59 2.78
N THR A 88 -1.79 2.05 1.56
CA THR A 88 -2.12 3.46 1.27
C THR A 88 -3.49 3.84 1.81
N PHE A 89 -4.56 3.12 1.47
CA PHE A 89 -5.90 3.47 1.98
C PHE A 89 -6.00 3.28 3.48
N ASN A 90 -5.42 2.21 4.02
CA ASN A 90 -5.34 2.04 5.46
C ASN A 90 -4.59 3.20 6.15
N THR A 91 -3.53 3.74 5.52
CA THR A 91 -2.83 4.92 6.04
C THR A 91 -3.74 6.15 6.01
N LEU A 92 -4.36 6.45 4.88
CA LEU A 92 -5.28 7.59 4.76
C LEU A 92 -6.44 7.51 5.77
N LYS A 93 -7.00 6.32 5.98
CA LYS A 93 -8.13 6.10 6.88
C LYS A 93 -7.74 6.10 8.36
N ASN A 94 -6.69 5.35 8.72
CA ASN A 94 -6.38 5.00 10.10
C ASN A 94 -5.10 5.65 10.66
N ARG A 95 -4.36 6.43 9.87
CA ARG A 95 -3.10 7.06 10.30
C ARG A 95 -3.18 8.58 10.09
N ASP A 96 -3.59 9.31 11.12
CA ASP A 96 -3.54 10.78 11.29
C ASP A 96 -4.08 11.70 10.15
N TYR A 97 -4.41 11.17 8.96
CA TYR A 97 -5.08 11.89 7.87
C TYR A 97 -6.61 11.87 8.03
N ALA A 98 -7.16 10.88 8.73
CA ALA A 98 -8.58 10.76 9.06
C ALA A 98 -9.51 10.85 7.82
N PHE A 99 -9.14 10.17 6.73
CA PHE A 99 -9.81 10.27 5.43
C PHE A 99 -11.29 9.87 5.44
N GLU A 100 -11.72 9.03 6.39
CA GLU A 100 -13.14 8.66 6.54
C GLU A 100 -13.96 9.72 7.28
N HIS A 101 -13.31 10.71 7.90
CA HIS A 101 -14.01 11.76 8.62
C HIS A 101 -14.50 12.82 7.64
N ASN A 102 -15.80 13.14 7.75
CA ASN A 102 -16.37 14.24 6.99
C ASN A 102 -16.14 15.56 7.74
N PHE A 103 -15.09 16.28 7.35
CA PHE A 103 -14.74 17.60 7.92
C PHE A 103 -15.68 18.74 7.48
N GLY A 104 -16.74 18.47 6.72
CA GLY A 104 -17.69 19.47 6.24
C GLY A 104 -19.14 19.12 6.55
N HIS A 105 -19.70 19.70 7.61
CA HIS A 105 -21.15 19.69 7.84
C HIS A 105 -21.82 20.88 7.13
N GLY A 106 -22.03 20.76 5.81
CA GLY A 106 -22.92 21.64 5.03
C GLY A 106 -22.28 22.66 4.06
N GLN A 107 -23.10 22.98 3.04
CA GLN A 107 -23.04 23.97 1.95
C GLN A 107 -21.80 23.95 1.00
N ASN A 108 -22.02 23.33 -0.17
CA ASN A 108 -21.23 23.30 -1.41
C ASN A 108 -19.71 23.14 -1.30
N HIS A 109 -19.25 21.91 -1.56
CA HIS A 109 -17.86 21.51 -1.79
C HIS A 109 -16.89 21.56 -0.60
N LEU A 110 -17.28 22.02 0.60
CA LEU A 110 -16.36 22.09 1.75
C LEU A 110 -15.71 20.74 2.09
N ALA A 111 -16.49 19.66 2.14
CA ALA A 111 -15.97 18.31 2.34
C ALA A 111 -14.98 17.89 1.23
N THR A 112 -15.27 18.28 -0.02
CA THR A 112 -14.40 18.03 -1.17
C THR A 112 -13.09 18.82 -1.06
N VAL A 113 -13.13 20.08 -0.65
CA VAL A 113 -11.92 20.91 -0.45
C VAL A 113 -11.03 20.30 0.63
N PHE A 114 -11.59 19.88 1.77
CA PHE A 114 -10.79 19.22 2.82
C PHE A 114 -10.21 17.89 2.34
N ALA A 115 -10.95 17.10 1.58
CA ALA A 115 -10.41 15.88 0.97
C ALA A 115 -9.22 16.18 0.04
N LEU A 116 -9.31 17.23 -0.79
CA LEU A 116 -8.22 17.65 -1.67
C LEU A 116 -7.00 18.15 -0.89
N LEU A 117 -7.20 18.95 0.16
CA LEU A 117 -6.11 19.43 1.02
C LEU A 117 -5.40 18.28 1.74
N MET A 118 -6.15 17.29 2.22
CA MET A 118 -5.59 16.08 2.81
C MET A 118 -4.79 15.27 1.79
N MET A 119 -5.29 15.09 0.56
CA MET A 119 -4.54 14.41 -0.50
C MET A 119 -3.28 15.19 -0.89
N LEU A 120 -3.32 16.53 -0.90
CA LEU A 120 -2.16 17.37 -1.12
C LEU A 120 -1.13 17.22 0.01
N ALA A 121 -1.55 17.25 1.27
CA ALA A 121 -0.68 17.02 2.41
C ALA A 121 -0.01 15.63 2.33
N PHE A 122 -0.79 14.60 2.04
CA PHE A 122 -0.28 13.24 1.83
C PHE A 122 0.77 13.19 0.70
N LEU A 123 0.51 13.85 -0.43
CA LEU A 123 1.46 13.93 -1.54
C LEU A 123 2.76 14.64 -1.14
N VAL A 124 2.66 15.78 -0.44
CA VAL A 124 3.83 16.51 0.06
C VAL A 124 4.66 15.63 1.00
N ASP A 125 4.02 14.86 1.88
CA ASP A 125 4.71 13.93 2.77
C ASP A 125 5.42 12.81 2.00
N GLN A 126 4.81 12.25 0.95
CA GLN A 126 5.47 11.27 0.08
C GLN A 126 6.65 11.90 -0.68
N ALA A 127 6.49 13.12 -1.20
CA ALA A 127 7.54 13.85 -1.90
C ALA A 127 8.74 14.12 -0.98
N GLN A 128 8.50 14.54 0.28
CA GLN A 128 9.56 14.72 1.27
C GLN A 128 10.25 13.39 1.58
N GLN A 129 9.50 12.30 1.75
CA GLN A 129 10.08 10.98 2.03
C GLN A 129 11.01 10.48 0.91
N VAL A 130 10.68 10.74 -0.35
CA VAL A 130 11.46 10.27 -1.50
C VAL A 130 12.56 11.26 -1.90
N GLY A 131 12.32 12.56 -1.78
CA GLY A 131 13.21 13.61 -2.28
C GLY A 131 14.17 14.21 -1.25
N ASP A 132 13.90 14.06 0.05
CA ASP A 132 14.73 14.65 1.10
C ASP A 132 15.67 13.63 1.75
N SER A 133 16.94 13.67 1.34
CA SER A 133 18.00 12.83 1.88
C SER A 133 18.22 13.01 3.39
N LEU A 134 18.01 14.21 3.93
CA LEU A 134 18.14 14.49 5.36
C LEU A 134 16.98 13.84 6.13
N PHE A 135 15.76 13.93 5.59
CA PHE A 135 14.61 13.21 6.15
C PHE A 135 14.81 11.69 6.12
N GLN A 136 15.34 11.15 5.02
CA GLN A 136 15.65 9.72 4.89
C GLN A 136 16.69 9.25 5.92
N ALA A 137 17.77 10.01 6.11
CA ALA A 137 18.79 9.73 7.12
C ALA A 137 18.20 9.76 8.54
N LEU A 138 17.34 10.74 8.83
CA LEU A 138 16.62 10.80 10.10
C LEU A 138 15.68 9.61 10.31
N TRP A 139 14.95 9.20 9.27
CA TRP A 139 14.06 8.05 9.36
C TRP A 139 14.87 6.77 9.64
N ALA A 140 15.99 6.57 8.94
CA ALA A 140 16.91 5.47 9.22
C ALA A 140 17.41 5.50 10.69
N LYS A 141 17.80 6.67 11.21
CA LYS A 141 18.23 6.84 12.61
C LYS A 141 17.11 6.54 13.63
N MET A 142 15.87 6.93 13.34
CA MET A 142 14.75 6.81 14.28
C MET A 142 14.08 5.42 14.24
N GLY A 143 14.22 4.69 13.13
CA GLY A 143 13.65 3.36 12.91
C GLY A 143 12.16 3.33 12.56
N SER A 144 11.38 4.38 12.89
CA SER A 144 9.98 4.49 12.46
C SER A 144 9.54 5.94 12.24
N LYS A 145 8.64 6.15 11.27
CA LYS A 145 8.05 7.46 10.95
C LYS A 145 7.33 8.07 12.15
N ARG A 146 6.58 7.25 12.91
CA ARG A 146 5.88 7.70 14.13
C ARG A 146 6.85 8.31 15.14
N ARG A 147 8.01 7.68 15.35
CA ARG A 147 9.03 8.19 16.27
C ARG A 147 9.70 9.45 15.74
N LEU A 148 10.01 9.50 14.44
CA LEU A 148 10.55 10.68 13.79
C LEU A 148 9.62 11.88 13.99
N TRP A 149 8.35 11.75 13.59
CA TRP A 149 7.38 12.83 13.68
C TRP A 149 7.14 13.29 15.11
N LYS A 150 7.05 12.35 16.07
CA LYS A 150 6.96 12.69 17.49
C LYS A 150 8.14 13.56 17.94
N LYS A 151 9.36 13.26 17.47
CA LYS A 151 10.56 14.01 17.85
C LYS A 151 10.67 15.36 17.14
N VAL A 152 10.27 15.43 15.87
CA VAL A 152 10.14 16.68 15.12
C VAL A 152 9.16 17.61 15.84
N LEU A 153 7.97 17.11 16.17
CA LEU A 153 6.95 17.87 16.90
C LEU A 153 7.47 18.35 18.26
N SER A 154 8.12 17.49 19.06
CA SER A 154 8.67 17.91 20.35
C SER A 154 9.69 19.05 20.23
N LEU A 155 10.58 19.03 19.25
CA LEU A 155 11.54 20.12 19.06
C LEU A 155 10.86 21.39 18.56
N PHE A 156 9.91 21.24 17.64
CA PHE A 156 9.13 22.36 17.11
C PHE A 156 8.33 23.08 18.21
N GLU A 157 7.76 22.33 19.15
CA GLU A 157 7.01 22.88 20.29
C GLU A 157 7.92 23.51 21.36
N CYS A 158 9.14 23.00 21.55
CA CYS A 158 10.04 23.46 22.60
C CYS A 158 11.02 24.56 22.17
N PHE A 159 11.34 24.67 20.87
CA PHE A 159 12.40 25.56 20.39
C PHE A 159 12.00 26.26 19.10
N HIS A 160 12.46 27.50 18.93
CA HIS A 160 12.35 28.22 17.68
C HIS A 160 13.52 27.86 16.76
N PHE A 161 13.22 27.37 15.55
CA PHE A 161 14.20 27.14 14.50
C PHE A 161 13.94 28.05 13.30
N PRO A 162 14.98 28.61 12.68
CA PRO A 162 14.83 29.46 11.49
C PRO A 162 14.49 28.64 10.22
N SER A 163 14.61 27.31 10.25
CA SER A 163 14.17 26.42 9.17
C SER A 163 13.98 24.98 9.64
N PHE A 164 13.19 24.20 8.89
CA PHE A 164 13.07 22.74 9.09
C PHE A 164 14.40 22.01 8.92
N ARG A 165 15.29 22.50 8.04
CA ARG A 165 16.63 21.92 7.87
C ARG A 165 17.42 21.94 9.17
N GLN A 166 17.45 23.08 9.88
CA GLN A 166 18.16 23.16 11.16
C GLN A 166 17.52 22.29 12.24
N LEU A 167 16.19 22.20 12.27
CA LEU A 167 15.49 21.29 13.16
C LEU A 167 15.91 19.83 12.89
N TYR A 168 15.93 19.43 11.63
CA TYR A 168 16.31 18.08 11.20
C TYR A 168 17.79 17.77 11.47
N GLU A 169 18.71 18.69 11.16
CA GLU A 169 20.14 18.56 11.48
C GLU A 169 20.34 18.44 13.01
N THR A 170 19.61 19.21 13.80
CA THR A 170 19.64 19.11 15.27
C THR A 170 19.21 17.72 15.74
N LEU A 171 18.11 17.16 15.20
CA LEU A 171 17.69 15.78 15.49
C LEU A 171 18.71 14.73 15.08
N LEU A 172 19.32 14.93 13.91
CA LEU A 172 20.27 13.99 13.35
C LEU A 172 21.55 13.96 14.18
N ASN A 173 21.94 15.10 14.75
CA ASN A 173 23.11 15.21 15.62
C ASN A 173 22.80 14.93 17.10
N PHE A 174 21.52 14.92 17.51
CA PHE A 174 21.14 14.65 18.89
C PHE A 174 21.65 13.28 19.35
N GLN A 175 22.53 13.29 20.35
CA GLN A 175 22.99 12.09 21.04
C GLN A 175 22.18 11.91 22.33
N LYS A 176 21.92 10.66 22.71
CA LYS A 176 21.34 10.39 24.03
C LYS A 176 22.31 10.91 25.08
N MET A 177 21.83 11.68 26.07
CA MET A 177 22.64 11.94 27.24
C MET A 177 23.01 10.61 27.90
N PRO A 178 24.26 10.41 28.32
CA PRO A 178 24.61 9.27 29.16
C PRO A 178 23.74 9.30 30.42
N LEU A 179 23.31 8.12 30.88
CA LEU A 179 22.63 8.02 32.16
C LEU A 179 23.59 8.56 33.25
N PRO A 180 23.10 9.36 34.20
CA PRO A 180 23.93 9.78 35.32
C PRO A 180 24.44 8.53 36.02
N ASN A 181 25.75 8.49 36.30
CA ASN A 181 26.36 7.38 37.04
C ASN A 181 25.60 7.22 38.36
N THR A 182 24.81 6.15 38.49
CA THR A 182 24.27 5.73 39.77
C THR A 182 25.45 5.29 40.62
N SER A 183 25.83 6.16 41.55
CA SER A 183 26.78 5.89 42.63
C SER A 183 26.11 5.09 43.74
#